data_AF-A0A9E5F1C4-F1
#
_entry.id   AF-A0A9E5F1C4-F1
#
_cell.length_a   1.000
_cell.length_b   1.000
_cell.length_c   1.000
_cell.angle_alpha   90.00
_cell.angle_beta   90.00
_cell.angle_gamma   90.00
#
_symmetry.space_group_name_H-M   'P 1'
#
loop_
_entity.id
_entity.type
_entity.pdbx_description
1 polymer ?
#
loop_
_entity_poly.entity_id
_entity_poly.type
_entity_poly.pdbx_seq_one_letter_code
_entity_poly.pdbx_strand_id
1 'polypeptide(L)'
;MDTFRQWLESRDIFGFEGKRDERPREVDEDPIVPMNAEVIIETMLGTDIEGRKAFSDYPDQVQWGREPGAMQMVISPLGSFKSIVRKLQVNLKGENVWVCKKIMPYKDIMHSNVRFDEAFAMALFEQIEKISHGEMEAPARDYGGLESLTLKVANRCVKKDVLPEVFIFRGVREIKKNENYLIFFEPRGQGVEAPGSARVEQFMIDMSYDGKTGMVRSFGHDIQSPTRGHVWYPQPSEWDEYFSPTQDKNEIVDAVSSAFRTY
;
A
#
# COMPACT_ATOMS: atom_id res chain seq x y z
N MET A 1 18.38 25.49 39.81
CA MET A 1 18.42 25.76 38.35
C MET A 1 18.61 24.43 37.68
N ASP A 2 17.55 23.86 37.15
CA ASP A 2 17.62 22.56 36.49
C ASP A 2 18.34 22.73 35.14
N THR A 3 19.29 21.85 34.87
CA THR A 3 20.00 21.87 33.58
C THR A 3 19.08 21.35 32.48
N PHE A 4 19.25 21.84 31.25
CA PHE A 4 18.48 21.41 30.07
C PHE A 4 18.45 19.87 29.91
N ARG A 5 19.51 19.19 30.36
CA ARG A 5 19.62 17.73 30.38
C ARG A 5 18.63 17.05 31.34
N GLN A 6 18.44 17.61 32.54
CA GLN A 6 17.45 17.13 33.52
C GLN A 6 16.00 17.44 33.10
N TRP A 7 15.80 18.51 32.32
CA TRP A 7 14.51 18.80 31.69
C TRP A 7 14.15 17.79 30.59
N LEU A 8 15.15 17.29 29.85
CA LEU A 8 14.95 16.28 28.80
C LEU A 8 14.59 14.90 29.37
N GLU A 9 15.22 14.51 30.47
CA GLU A 9 15.02 13.18 31.11
C GLU A 9 13.69 13.07 31.88
N SER A 10 13.07 14.19 32.26
CA SER A 10 11.84 14.20 33.07
C SER A 10 10.53 14.25 32.25
N ARG A 11 10.61 14.30 30.91
CA ARG A 11 9.45 14.32 30.00
C ARG A 11 9.50 13.26 28.90
N ASP A 12 10.06 12.10 29.21
CA ASP A 12 10.01 10.96 28.30
C ASP A 12 8.68 10.20 28.44
N ILE A 13 7.65 10.70 27.75
CA ILE A 13 6.28 10.13 27.72
C ILE A 13 6.12 9.10 26.59
N PHE A 14 7.15 8.90 25.76
CA PHE A 14 7.19 7.90 24.70
C PHE A 14 8.52 7.15 24.78
N GLY A 15 8.52 6.13 25.63
CA GLY A 15 9.71 5.39 26.05
C GLY A 15 10.67 5.04 24.91
N PHE A 16 11.89 5.56 25.03
CA PHE A 16 13.05 4.90 24.45
C PHE A 16 13.29 3.60 25.24
N GLU A 17 12.72 2.49 24.77
CA GLU A 17 13.10 1.17 25.27
C GLU A 17 14.62 0.99 25.08
N GLY A 18 15.30 0.65 26.18
CA GLY A 18 16.72 0.34 26.20
C GLY A 18 17.08 -0.77 25.20
N LYS A 19 18.34 -0.73 24.74
CA LYS A 19 18.95 -1.69 23.79
C LYS A 19 18.42 -3.11 24.00
N ARG A 20 17.62 -3.60 23.03
CA ARG A 20 17.18 -4.99 22.98
C ARG A 20 18.35 -5.88 22.56
N ASP A 21 18.46 -7.04 23.20
CA ASP A 21 19.21 -8.17 22.67
C ASP A 21 18.58 -8.59 21.32
N GLU A 22 19.17 -8.11 20.23
CA GLU A 22 18.89 -8.62 18.89
C GLU A 22 19.49 -10.02 18.80
N ARG A 23 18.67 -11.04 19.06
CA ARG A 23 19.01 -12.38 18.58
C ARG A 23 19.08 -12.29 17.05
N PRO A 24 20.19 -12.69 16.41
CA PRO A 24 20.25 -12.77 14.96
C PRO A 24 19.09 -13.66 14.50
N ARG A 25 18.25 -13.15 13.59
CA ARG A 25 17.31 -14.00 12.88
C ARG A 25 18.15 -14.97 12.04
N GLU A 26 17.81 -16.25 12.07
CA GLU A 26 18.28 -17.19 11.05
C GLU A 26 17.91 -16.58 9.70
N VAL A 27 18.93 -16.21 8.92
CA VAL A 27 18.77 -15.77 7.55
C VAL A 27 18.56 -17.05 6.75
N ASP A 28 17.38 -17.18 6.16
CA ASP A 28 17.11 -18.25 5.21
C ASP A 28 18.04 -18.03 4.01
N GLU A 29 18.99 -18.96 3.81
CA GLU A 29 19.96 -18.92 2.71
C GLU A 29 19.40 -19.54 1.42
N ASP A 30 18.15 -20.04 1.44
CA ASP A 30 17.54 -20.60 0.24
C ASP A 30 17.38 -19.53 -0.85
N PRO A 31 17.69 -19.87 -2.12
CA PRO A 31 17.57 -18.92 -3.21
C PRO A 31 16.12 -18.46 -3.36
N ILE A 32 15.92 -17.14 -3.46
CA ILE A 32 14.62 -16.56 -3.79
C ILE A 32 14.20 -17.09 -5.16
N VAL A 33 13.26 -18.04 -5.20
CA VAL A 33 12.66 -18.50 -6.45
C VAL A 33 11.66 -17.43 -6.88
N PRO A 34 11.86 -16.77 -8.03
CA PRO A 34 10.95 -15.72 -8.47
C PRO A 34 9.62 -16.32 -8.89
N MET A 35 8.53 -15.77 -8.37
CA MET A 35 7.18 -16.08 -8.80
C MET A 35 6.99 -15.72 -10.28
N ASN A 36 6.39 -16.61 -11.07
CA ASN A 36 6.13 -16.34 -12.48
C ASN A 36 4.79 -15.61 -12.66
N ALA A 37 4.84 -14.30 -12.90
CA ALA A 37 3.66 -13.49 -13.14
C ALA A 37 2.84 -13.95 -14.37
N GLU A 38 3.50 -14.48 -15.41
CA GLU A 38 2.82 -14.98 -16.62
C GLU A 38 1.92 -16.16 -16.29
N VAL A 39 2.38 -17.11 -15.47
CA VAL A 39 1.60 -18.27 -15.04
C VAL A 39 0.35 -17.84 -14.28
N ILE A 40 0.45 -16.80 -13.44
CA ILE A 40 -0.69 -16.27 -12.69
C ILE A 40 -1.69 -15.62 -13.66
N ILE A 41 -1.23 -14.78 -14.58
CA ILE A 41 -2.09 -14.13 -15.57
C ILE A 41 -2.79 -15.18 -16.44
N GLU A 42 -2.06 -16.17 -16.96
CA GLU A 42 -2.61 -17.25 -17.78
C GLU A 42 -3.66 -18.08 -17.02
N THR A 43 -3.37 -18.41 -15.76
CA THR A 43 -4.33 -19.13 -14.89
C THR A 43 -5.59 -18.30 -14.68
N MET A 44 -5.43 -17.01 -14.37
CA MET A 44 -6.55 -16.08 -14.16
C MET A 44 -7.39 -15.85 -15.41
N LEU A 45 -6.77 -15.82 -16.60
CA LEU A 45 -7.48 -15.71 -17.87
C LEU A 45 -8.38 -16.91 -18.19
N GLY A 46 -8.14 -18.06 -17.54
CA GLY A 46 -9.00 -19.23 -17.61
C GLY A 46 -10.26 -19.17 -16.72
N THR A 47 -10.41 -18.12 -15.91
CA THR A 47 -11.48 -18.01 -14.91
C THR A 47 -12.69 -17.18 -15.38
N ASP A 48 -13.76 -17.24 -14.59
CA ASP A 48 -15.02 -16.53 -14.84
C ASP A 48 -15.63 -16.06 -13.52
N ILE A 49 -16.15 -14.83 -13.49
CA ILE A 49 -16.86 -14.28 -12.32
C ILE A 49 -18.29 -13.94 -12.76
N GLU A 50 -19.28 -14.63 -12.19
CA GLU A 50 -20.72 -14.40 -12.47
C GLU A 50 -21.08 -14.42 -13.97
N GLY A 51 -20.45 -15.30 -14.76
CA GLY A 51 -20.65 -15.40 -16.21
C GLY A 51 -19.84 -14.38 -17.03
N ARG A 52 -19.00 -13.57 -16.39
CA ARG A 52 -18.05 -12.66 -17.05
C ARG A 52 -16.71 -13.34 -17.19
N LYS A 53 -16.37 -13.73 -18.41
CA LYS A 53 -15.06 -14.30 -18.73
C LYS A 53 -13.94 -13.29 -18.48
N ALA A 54 -12.85 -13.79 -17.92
CA ALA A 54 -11.62 -13.04 -17.80
C ALA A 54 -11.11 -12.59 -19.18
N PHE A 55 -10.58 -11.37 -19.25
CA PHE A 55 -9.84 -10.87 -20.40
C PHE A 55 -8.72 -9.95 -19.92
N SER A 56 -7.82 -9.58 -20.83
CA SER A 56 -6.72 -8.68 -20.53
C SER A 56 -6.55 -7.66 -21.65
N ASP A 57 -6.54 -6.37 -21.29
CA ASP A 57 -6.15 -5.29 -22.20
C ASP A 57 -4.64 -4.96 -22.09
N TYR A 58 -3.96 -5.40 -21.02
CA TYR A 58 -2.52 -5.16 -20.78
C TYR A 58 -1.83 -6.39 -20.15
N PRO A 59 -0.55 -6.66 -20.46
CA PRO A 59 0.13 -7.89 -20.03
C PRO A 59 0.13 -8.18 -18.52
N ASP A 60 0.03 -7.13 -17.70
CA ASP A 60 0.12 -7.16 -16.25
C ASP A 60 -1.25 -7.15 -15.55
N GLN A 61 -2.35 -7.25 -16.31
CA GLN A 61 -3.70 -7.18 -15.73
C GLN A 61 -4.66 -8.25 -16.26
N VAL A 62 -5.66 -8.54 -15.44
CA VAL A 62 -6.85 -9.34 -15.80
C VAL A 62 -8.10 -8.60 -15.34
N GLN A 63 -9.15 -8.63 -16.16
CA GLN A 63 -10.43 -7.97 -15.90
C GLN A 63 -11.60 -8.94 -16.12
N TRP A 64 -12.66 -8.74 -15.33
CA TRP A 64 -13.94 -9.46 -15.44
C TRP A 64 -15.08 -8.44 -15.58
N GLY A 65 -15.42 -8.12 -16.83
CA GLY A 65 -16.41 -7.09 -17.21
C GLY A 65 -15.80 -5.71 -17.52
N ARG A 66 -16.63 -4.79 -18.03
CA ARG A 66 -16.25 -3.39 -18.34
C ARG A 66 -17.18 -2.33 -17.75
N GLU A 67 -18.26 -2.77 -17.11
CA GLU A 67 -19.29 -1.92 -16.51
C GLU A 67 -19.10 -1.78 -14.99
N PRO A 68 -19.74 -0.81 -14.32
CA PRO A 68 -19.67 -0.70 -12.87
C PRO A 68 -19.94 -2.05 -12.17
N GLY A 69 -19.10 -2.37 -11.19
CA GLY A 69 -19.03 -3.68 -10.54
C GLY A 69 -18.09 -4.67 -11.21
N ALA A 70 -17.48 -4.34 -12.35
CA ALA A 70 -16.40 -5.14 -12.94
C ALA A 70 -15.22 -5.25 -11.97
N MET A 71 -14.50 -6.37 -12.05
CA MET A 71 -13.30 -6.61 -11.24
C MET A 71 -12.05 -6.46 -12.11
N GLN A 72 -10.97 -5.96 -11.51
CA GLN A 72 -9.65 -5.93 -12.13
C GLN A 72 -8.62 -6.43 -11.11
N MET A 73 -7.67 -7.23 -11.59
CA MET A 73 -6.44 -7.56 -10.91
C MET A 73 -5.27 -6.99 -11.72
N VAL A 74 -4.33 -6.33 -11.06
CA VAL A 74 -3.07 -5.87 -11.66
C VAL A 74 -1.90 -6.43 -10.85
N ILE A 75 -0.91 -6.97 -11.53
CA ILE A 75 0.37 -7.37 -10.92
C ILE A 75 1.33 -6.20 -11.11
N SER A 76 1.79 -5.60 -10.01
CA SER A 76 2.78 -4.51 -10.09
C SER A 76 4.20 -5.10 -10.20
N PRO A 77 4.92 -4.88 -11.31
CA PRO A 77 6.29 -5.39 -11.47
C PRO A 77 7.34 -4.48 -10.80
N LEU A 78 7.00 -3.21 -10.51
CA LEU A 78 7.93 -2.22 -9.98
C LEU A 78 7.93 -2.22 -8.44
N GLY A 79 9.13 -2.28 -7.86
CA GLY A 79 9.44 -2.01 -6.45
C GLY A 79 8.95 -3.04 -5.42
N SER A 80 7.89 -3.78 -5.74
CA SER A 80 7.20 -4.63 -4.80
C SER A 80 6.22 -5.58 -5.50
N PHE A 81 6.71 -6.75 -5.89
CA PHE A 81 5.90 -7.83 -6.45
C PHE A 81 4.63 -8.06 -5.60
N LYS A 82 3.49 -7.57 -6.10
CA LYS A 82 2.19 -7.57 -5.42
C LYS A 82 1.04 -7.61 -6.43
N SER A 83 -0.07 -8.20 -6.00
CA SER A 83 -1.35 -8.12 -6.70
C SER A 83 -2.21 -7.01 -6.12
N ILE A 84 -2.81 -6.20 -6.97
CA ILE A 84 -3.77 -5.15 -6.61
C ILE A 84 -5.11 -5.52 -7.21
N VAL A 85 -6.12 -5.70 -6.37
CA VAL A 85 -7.50 -6.01 -6.76
C VAL A 85 -8.36 -4.77 -6.64
N ARG A 86 -9.08 -4.45 -7.71
CA ARG A 86 -9.94 -3.27 -7.81
C ARG A 86 -11.34 -3.64 -8.31
N LYS A 87 -12.32 -2.83 -7.94
CA LYS A 87 -13.71 -2.91 -8.42
C LYS A 87 -14.07 -1.60 -9.13
N LEU A 88 -14.64 -1.68 -10.33
CA LEU A 88 -15.00 -0.52 -11.13
C LEU A 88 -16.22 0.17 -10.53
N GLN A 89 -16.13 1.48 -10.28
CA GLN A 89 -17.23 2.29 -9.76
C GLN A 89 -17.35 3.58 -10.57
N VAL A 90 -18.44 4.31 -10.33
CA VAL A 90 -18.68 5.63 -10.94
C VAL A 90 -18.56 6.69 -9.85
N ASN A 91 -17.74 7.71 -10.08
CA ASN A 91 -17.56 8.81 -9.14
C ASN A 91 -18.73 9.83 -9.23
N LEU A 92 -18.73 10.87 -8.39
CA LEU A 92 -19.80 11.89 -8.42
C LEU A 92 -19.89 12.70 -9.72
N LYS A 93 -18.87 12.64 -10.58
CA LYS A 93 -18.87 13.27 -11.90
C LYS A 93 -19.39 12.36 -13.02
N GLY A 94 -19.72 11.11 -12.72
CA GLY A 94 -20.12 10.14 -13.73
C GLY A 94 -18.94 9.45 -14.44
N GLU A 95 -17.71 9.62 -13.95
CA GLU A 95 -16.52 9.01 -14.52
C GLU A 95 -16.27 7.63 -13.89
N ASN A 96 -15.82 6.67 -14.71
CA ASN A 96 -15.41 5.35 -14.24
C ASN A 96 -14.08 5.44 -13.49
N VAL A 97 -14.02 4.90 -12.27
CA VAL A 97 -12.83 4.88 -11.40
C VAL A 97 -12.67 3.48 -10.82
N TRP A 98 -11.45 2.95 -10.90
CA TRP A 98 -11.10 1.69 -10.24
C TRP A 98 -10.84 1.94 -8.76
N VAL A 99 -11.66 1.32 -7.90
CA VAL A 99 -11.57 1.44 -6.45
C VAL A 99 -10.81 0.25 -5.89
N CYS A 100 -9.73 0.51 -5.17
CA CYS A 100 -8.88 -0.51 -4.58
C CYS A 100 -9.62 -1.25 -3.46
N LYS A 101 -9.65 -2.58 -3.56
CA LYS A 101 -10.29 -3.48 -2.59
C LYS A 101 -9.27 -4.25 -1.77
N LYS A 102 -8.16 -4.64 -2.40
CA LYS A 102 -7.13 -5.43 -1.72
C LYS A 102 -5.78 -5.30 -2.39
N ILE A 103 -4.74 -5.29 -1.57
CA ILE A 103 -3.35 -5.39 -2.02
C ILE A 103 -2.73 -6.60 -1.33
N MET A 104 -2.13 -7.49 -2.12
CA MET A 104 -1.55 -8.76 -1.68
C MET A 104 -0.08 -8.80 -2.08
N PRO A 105 0.84 -8.51 -1.13
CA PRO A 105 2.27 -8.70 -1.32
C PRO A 105 2.64 -10.17 -1.52
N TYR A 106 3.60 -10.46 -2.38
CA TYR A 106 4.11 -11.82 -2.54
C TYR A 106 5.24 -12.17 -1.57
N LYS A 107 5.75 -11.21 -0.77
CA LYS A 107 6.82 -11.46 0.23
C LYS A 107 6.43 -12.51 1.30
N ASP A 108 5.14 -12.78 1.50
CA ASP A 108 4.63 -13.73 2.50
C ASP A 108 4.51 -15.18 2.00
N ILE A 109 4.97 -15.44 0.78
CA ILE A 109 4.54 -16.58 -0.01
C ILE A 109 5.79 -17.43 -0.29
N MET A 110 6.06 -18.43 0.57
CA MET A 110 7.22 -19.32 0.42
C MET A 110 6.99 -20.35 -0.69
N HIS A 111 7.78 -20.27 -1.75
CA HIS A 111 7.69 -21.15 -2.92
C HIS A 111 8.36 -22.50 -2.66
N SER A 112 7.66 -23.60 -2.93
CA SER A 112 8.24 -24.96 -2.89
C SER A 112 8.24 -25.70 -4.24
N ASN A 113 7.49 -25.24 -5.26
CA ASN A 113 7.54 -25.74 -6.65
C ASN A 113 6.75 -24.85 -7.65
N VAL A 114 6.72 -25.19 -8.95
CA VAL A 114 5.98 -24.47 -10.01
C VAL A 114 4.45 -24.52 -9.87
N ARG A 115 3.88 -25.61 -9.33
CA ARG A 115 2.42 -25.71 -9.07
C ARG A 115 1.95 -24.72 -8.01
N PHE A 116 2.89 -24.13 -7.28
CA PHE A 116 2.62 -23.11 -6.32
C PHE A 116 2.05 -21.84 -6.95
N ASP A 117 2.53 -21.43 -8.13
CA ASP A 117 2.05 -20.20 -8.78
C ASP A 117 0.60 -20.36 -9.25
N GLU A 118 0.26 -21.54 -9.79
CA GLU A 118 -1.13 -21.91 -10.13
C GLU A 118 -2.01 -21.96 -8.87
N ALA A 119 -1.54 -22.62 -7.81
CA ALA A 119 -2.28 -22.70 -6.54
C ALA A 119 -2.48 -21.31 -5.91
N PHE A 120 -1.46 -20.45 -5.99
CA PHE A 120 -1.53 -19.07 -5.54
C PHE A 120 -2.53 -18.27 -6.39
N ALA A 121 -2.49 -18.41 -7.71
CA ALA A 121 -3.46 -17.78 -8.60
C ALA A 121 -4.88 -18.22 -8.25
N MET A 122 -5.13 -19.50 -8.01
CA MET A 122 -6.46 -19.97 -7.59
C MET A 122 -6.88 -19.42 -6.23
N ALA A 123 -5.98 -19.37 -5.24
CA ALA A 123 -6.27 -18.78 -3.94
C ALA A 123 -6.54 -17.27 -4.02
N LEU A 124 -5.83 -16.57 -4.90
CA LEU A 124 -6.05 -15.16 -5.22
C LEU A 124 -7.42 -14.98 -5.90
N PHE A 125 -7.76 -15.86 -6.84
CA PHE A 125 -9.04 -15.83 -7.54
C PHE A 125 -10.23 -16.00 -6.58
N GLU A 126 -10.16 -16.96 -5.65
CA GLU A 126 -11.17 -17.13 -4.60
C GLU A 126 -11.40 -15.86 -3.77
N GLN A 127 -10.35 -15.07 -3.54
CA GLN A 127 -10.49 -13.78 -2.85
C GLN A 127 -11.14 -12.72 -3.72
N ILE A 128 -10.77 -12.67 -5.02
CA ILE A 128 -11.39 -11.76 -5.99
C ILE A 128 -12.89 -12.07 -6.11
N GLU A 129 -13.26 -13.34 -6.18
CA GLU A 129 -14.65 -13.80 -6.24
C GLU A 129 -15.43 -13.45 -4.96
N LYS A 130 -14.81 -13.56 -3.78
CA LYS A 130 -15.44 -13.09 -2.52
C LYS A 130 -15.68 -11.59 -2.54
N ILE A 131 -14.74 -10.80 -3.09
CA ILE A 131 -14.87 -9.35 -3.20
C ILE A 131 -15.92 -8.96 -4.25
N SER A 132 -16.05 -9.72 -5.35
CA SER A 132 -17.03 -9.42 -6.40
C SER A 132 -18.45 -9.49 -5.87
N HIS A 133 -18.74 -10.48 -5.02
CA HIS A 133 -20.05 -10.66 -4.36
C HIS A 133 -20.36 -9.61 -3.27
N GLY A 134 -19.39 -8.80 -2.86
CA GLY A 134 -19.60 -7.71 -1.91
C GLY A 134 -20.47 -6.59 -2.47
N GLU A 135 -21.13 -5.85 -1.59
CA GLU A 135 -21.90 -4.66 -1.96
C GLU A 135 -21.03 -3.64 -2.71
N MET A 136 -21.64 -2.85 -3.59
CA MET A 136 -20.93 -1.74 -4.22
C MET A 136 -20.85 -0.57 -3.26
N GLU A 137 -19.63 -0.13 -2.96
CA GLU A 137 -19.41 1.13 -2.28
C GLU A 137 -19.77 2.31 -3.19
N ALA A 138 -19.96 3.48 -2.57
CA ALA A 138 -20.38 4.68 -3.25
C ALA A 138 -19.44 5.85 -2.94
N PRO A 139 -19.25 6.77 -3.90
CA PRO A 139 -18.63 8.04 -3.61
C PRO A 139 -19.55 8.87 -2.70
N ALA A 140 -18.96 9.77 -1.89
CA ALA A 140 -19.72 10.66 -1.02
C ALA A 140 -19.30 12.11 -1.24
N ARG A 141 -20.25 13.04 -1.21
CA ARG A 141 -19.99 14.49 -1.39
C ARG A 141 -19.29 15.13 -0.20
N ASP A 142 -19.55 14.61 1.00
CA ASP A 142 -18.95 15.06 2.24
C ASP A 142 -18.36 13.86 2.98
N TYR A 143 -17.08 13.94 3.36
CA TYR A 143 -16.41 12.91 4.14
C TYR A 143 -15.58 13.51 5.28
N GLY A 144 -16.18 13.61 6.46
CA GLY A 144 -15.49 14.04 7.68
C GLY A 144 -14.62 12.97 8.34
N GLY A 145 -14.49 11.79 7.72
CA GLY A 145 -13.83 10.62 8.29
C GLY A 145 -12.33 10.51 8.01
N LEU A 146 -11.77 11.41 7.19
CA LEU A 146 -10.40 11.27 6.67
C LEU A 146 -9.35 11.31 7.77
N GLU A 147 -9.44 12.22 8.73
CA GLU A 147 -8.49 12.31 9.86
C GLU A 147 -8.43 10.98 10.63
N SER A 148 -9.59 10.45 11.00
CA SER A 148 -9.70 9.17 11.71
C SER A 148 -9.16 7.99 10.89
N LEU A 149 -9.42 7.98 9.57
CA LEU A 149 -8.89 6.97 8.67
C LEU A 149 -7.37 7.04 8.60
N THR A 150 -6.79 8.23 8.37
CA THR A 150 -5.35 8.45 8.32
C THR A 150 -4.65 8.00 9.61
N LEU A 151 -5.21 8.34 10.77
CA LEU A 151 -4.65 7.90 12.06
C LEU A 151 -4.69 6.36 12.19
N LYS A 152 -5.74 5.69 11.71
CA LYS A 152 -5.78 4.22 11.69
C LYS A 152 -4.73 3.64 10.75
N VAL A 153 -4.54 4.22 9.56
CA VAL A 153 -3.49 3.81 8.62
C VAL A 153 -2.12 3.97 9.29
N ALA A 154 -1.82 5.14 9.85
CA ALA A 154 -0.55 5.39 10.54
C ALA A 154 -0.32 4.38 11.68
N ASN A 155 -1.32 4.17 12.54
CA ASN A 155 -1.24 3.21 13.63
C ASN A 155 -1.04 1.76 13.17
N ARG A 156 -1.54 1.39 11.98
CA ARG A 156 -1.28 0.07 11.39
C ARG A 156 0.14 -0.01 10.83
N CYS A 157 0.60 1.04 10.13
CA CYS A 157 1.92 1.10 9.50
C CYS A 157 3.09 1.13 10.49
N VAL A 158 2.88 1.53 11.75
CA VAL A 158 3.93 1.47 12.79
C VAL A 158 4.06 0.10 13.46
N LYS A 159 3.14 -0.84 13.20
CA LYS A 159 3.22 -2.18 13.79
C LYS A 159 4.39 -2.95 13.20
N LYS A 160 5.05 -3.75 14.03
CA LYS A 160 6.28 -4.48 13.68
C LYS A 160 6.13 -5.43 12.49
N ASP A 161 4.95 -6.01 12.29
CA ASP A 161 4.65 -6.89 11.16
C ASP A 161 4.48 -6.12 9.83
N VAL A 162 4.27 -4.80 9.88
CA VAL A 162 3.98 -3.95 8.72
C VAL A 162 5.14 -3.01 8.40
N LEU A 163 5.73 -2.36 9.41
CA LEU A 163 6.78 -1.37 9.25
C LEU A 163 8.04 -2.00 8.62
N PRO A 164 8.44 -1.60 7.40
CA PRO A 164 9.70 -2.03 6.83
C PRO A 164 10.88 -1.66 7.73
N GLU A 165 11.84 -2.57 7.87
CA GLU A 165 12.95 -2.39 8.81
C GLU A 165 13.82 -1.18 8.48
N VAL A 166 13.85 -0.77 7.21
CA VAL A 166 14.58 0.39 6.74
C VAL A 166 13.97 1.71 7.20
N PHE A 167 12.75 1.74 7.74
CA PHE A 167 12.05 2.97 8.11
C PHE A 167 11.86 3.17 9.62
N ILE A 168 11.67 4.44 9.99
CA ILE A 168 11.25 4.92 11.31
C ILE A 168 10.06 5.84 11.09
N PHE A 169 8.98 5.59 11.82
CA PHE A 169 7.84 6.49 11.83
C PHE A 169 8.18 7.82 12.48
N ARG A 170 7.79 8.93 11.83
CA ARG A 170 8.05 10.29 12.34
C ARG A 170 6.80 11.02 12.75
N GLY A 171 5.69 10.84 12.04
CA GLY A 171 4.43 11.44 12.44
C GLY A 171 3.40 11.52 11.33
N VAL A 172 2.31 12.23 11.66
CA VAL A 172 1.24 12.59 10.74
C VAL A 172 1.14 14.11 10.70
N ARG A 173 1.05 14.69 9.51
CA ARG A 173 0.90 16.13 9.29
C ARG A 173 -0.44 16.41 8.62
N GLU A 174 -1.24 17.27 9.23
CA GLU A 174 -2.42 17.85 8.58
C GLU A 174 -1.98 18.99 7.66
N ILE A 175 -2.33 18.89 6.38
CA ILE A 175 -2.11 19.97 5.40
C ILE A 175 -3.40 20.79 5.27
N LYS A 176 -4.53 20.09 5.15
CA LYS A 176 -5.85 20.70 5.13
C LYS A 176 -6.84 19.79 5.85
N LYS A 177 -7.48 20.34 6.88
CA LYS A 177 -8.43 19.62 7.72
C LYS A 177 -9.47 18.86 6.90
N ASN A 178 -9.58 17.55 7.14
CA ASN A 178 -10.50 16.62 6.47
C ASN A 178 -10.36 16.53 4.94
N GLU A 179 -9.29 17.05 4.34
CA GLU A 179 -9.06 16.98 2.90
C GLU A 179 -7.69 16.40 2.54
N ASN A 180 -6.64 16.65 3.33
CA ASN A 180 -5.30 16.15 3.02
C ASN A 180 -4.43 16.00 4.29
N TYR A 181 -3.85 14.82 4.42
CA TYR A 181 -2.94 14.44 5.50
C TYR A 181 -1.74 13.68 4.92
N LEU A 182 -0.58 13.85 5.55
CA LEU A 182 0.65 13.13 5.21
C LEU A 182 1.10 12.27 6.38
N ILE A 183 1.39 11.00 6.13
CA ILE A 183 2.07 10.10 7.06
C ILE A 183 3.51 9.99 6.58
N PHE A 184 4.49 10.33 7.40
CA PHE A 184 5.88 10.40 6.96
C PHE A 184 6.80 9.50 7.79
N PHE A 185 7.69 8.82 7.07
CA PHE A 185 8.68 7.89 7.58
C PHE A 185 10.07 8.33 7.12
N GLU A 186 11.06 8.19 7.99
CA GLU A 186 12.46 8.44 7.63
C GLU A 186 13.23 7.14 7.59
N PRO A 187 14.18 6.97 6.66
CA PRO A 187 15.02 5.79 6.64
C PRO A 187 15.95 5.74 7.88
N ARG A 188 16.25 4.53 8.35
CA ARG A 188 17.24 4.27 9.39
C ARG A 188 18.64 4.53 8.85
N GLY A 189 19.51 5.11 9.69
CA GLY A 189 20.92 5.33 9.35
C GLY A 189 21.17 6.56 8.46
N GLN A 190 22.23 6.53 7.65
CA GLN A 190 22.61 7.64 6.76
C GLN A 190 21.85 7.63 5.42
N GLY A 191 20.59 7.19 5.43
CA GLY A 191 19.75 7.05 4.24
C GLY A 191 19.96 5.72 3.51
N VAL A 192 18.92 5.27 2.80
CA VAL A 192 19.00 4.13 1.89
C VAL A 192 19.43 4.66 0.53
N GLU A 193 20.52 4.13 -0.03
CA GLU A 193 20.90 4.43 -1.41
C GLU A 193 19.90 3.75 -2.36
N ALA A 194 19.09 4.55 -3.03
CA ALA A 194 18.25 4.09 -4.13
C ALA A 194 19.11 3.84 -5.38
N PRO A 195 18.66 2.98 -6.31
CA PRO A 195 19.34 2.76 -7.58
C PRO A 195 19.61 4.09 -8.30
N GLY A 196 20.88 4.40 -8.58
CA GLY A 196 21.27 5.61 -9.32
C GLY A 196 21.95 6.74 -8.51
N SER A 197 22.50 6.46 -7.31
CA SER A 197 23.18 7.47 -6.46
C SER A 197 22.23 8.56 -5.93
N ALA A 198 20.99 8.18 -5.61
CA ALA A 198 20.04 9.02 -4.91
C ALA A 198 19.83 8.46 -3.50
N ARG A 199 19.74 9.33 -2.50
CA ARG A 199 19.46 8.97 -1.12
C ARG A 199 17.97 9.18 -0.88
N VAL A 200 17.28 8.13 -0.40
CA VAL A 200 15.93 8.31 0.15
C VAL A 200 16.06 9.09 1.45
N GLU A 201 15.40 10.24 1.52
CA GLU A 201 15.38 11.09 2.72
C GLU A 201 14.11 10.85 3.53
N GLN A 202 13.00 10.59 2.84
CA GLN A 202 11.69 10.42 3.46
C GLN A 202 10.78 9.60 2.56
N PHE A 203 9.99 8.71 3.15
CA PHE A 203 8.85 8.07 2.50
C PHE A 203 7.56 8.68 3.03
N MET A 204 6.62 8.99 2.13
CA MET A 204 5.36 9.63 2.49
C MET A 204 4.16 8.84 1.94
N ILE A 205 3.15 8.68 2.80
CA ILE A 205 1.81 8.25 2.39
C ILE A 205 0.91 9.48 2.46
N ASP A 206 0.47 9.95 1.30
CA ASP A 206 -0.57 10.97 1.20
C ASP A 206 -1.94 10.31 1.29
N MET A 207 -2.80 10.86 2.15
CA MET A 207 -4.22 10.53 2.24
C MET A 207 -5.01 11.79 1.94
N SER A 208 -5.72 11.81 0.82
CA SER A 208 -6.53 12.95 0.39
C SER A 208 -7.97 12.58 0.07
N TYR A 209 -8.87 13.55 0.20
CA TYR A 209 -10.27 13.45 -0.18
C TYR A 209 -10.66 14.61 -1.08
N ASP A 210 -11.29 14.31 -2.22
CA ASP A 210 -11.82 15.30 -3.15
C ASP A 210 -13.35 15.28 -3.15
N GLY A 211 -13.98 16.31 -2.60
CA GLY A 211 -15.44 16.44 -2.57
C GLY A 211 -16.09 16.60 -3.95
N LYS A 212 -15.34 16.91 -5.01
CA LYS A 212 -15.88 16.99 -6.38
C LYS A 212 -16.07 15.61 -7.01
N THR A 213 -15.12 14.71 -6.80
CA THR A 213 -15.21 13.31 -7.28
C THR A 213 -15.88 12.42 -6.25
N GLY A 214 -15.82 12.80 -4.97
CA GLY A 214 -16.34 12.04 -3.84
C GLY A 214 -15.49 10.83 -3.47
N MET A 215 -14.19 10.87 -3.78
CA MET A 215 -13.25 9.77 -3.61
C MET A 215 -12.17 10.11 -2.59
N VAL A 216 -11.70 9.09 -1.87
CA VAL A 216 -10.46 9.13 -1.11
C VAL A 216 -9.34 8.62 -2.01
N ARG A 217 -8.17 9.23 -1.96
CA ARG A 217 -6.97 8.81 -2.69
C ARG A 217 -5.84 8.55 -1.70
N SER A 218 -5.13 7.44 -1.89
CA SER A 218 -3.87 7.16 -1.22
C SER A 218 -2.75 7.07 -2.23
N PHE A 219 -1.67 7.78 -1.96
CA PHE A 219 -0.49 7.79 -2.83
C PHE A 219 0.78 7.71 -1.98
N GLY A 220 1.59 6.69 -2.25
CA GLY A 220 2.88 6.45 -1.59
C GLY A 220 4.05 6.86 -2.47
N HIS A 221 4.99 7.64 -1.94
CA HIS A 221 6.17 8.09 -2.70
C HIS A 221 7.37 8.44 -1.82
N ASP A 222 8.55 8.29 -2.40
CA ASP A 222 9.80 8.76 -1.83
C ASP A 222 10.04 10.25 -2.13
N ILE A 223 10.69 10.91 -1.18
CA ILE A 223 11.47 12.11 -1.42
C ILE A 223 12.94 11.69 -1.45
N GLN A 224 13.59 11.96 -2.58
CA GLN A 224 15.01 11.65 -2.75
C GLN A 224 15.85 12.91 -2.87
N SER A 225 17.12 12.78 -2.51
CA SER A 225 18.15 13.79 -2.72
C SER A 225 19.36 13.20 -3.46
N PRO A 226 20.06 13.96 -4.32
CA PRO A 226 21.32 13.50 -4.90
C PRO A 226 22.38 13.34 -3.80
N THR A 227 23.26 12.33 -3.89
CA THR A 227 24.32 12.12 -2.87
C THR A 227 25.25 13.34 -2.70
N ARG A 228 25.35 14.21 -3.71
CA ARG A 228 26.09 15.48 -3.67
C ARG A 228 25.17 16.69 -3.84
N GLY A 229 24.33 16.95 -2.84
CA GLY A 229 23.52 18.16 -2.71
C GLY A 229 22.15 17.89 -2.09
N HIS A 230 21.63 18.81 -1.28
CA HIS A 230 20.29 18.66 -0.69
C HIS A 230 19.23 19.26 -1.62
N VAL A 231 18.90 18.55 -2.70
CA VAL A 231 17.74 18.88 -3.54
C VAL A 231 16.66 17.85 -3.26
N TRP A 232 15.49 18.28 -2.85
CA TRP A 232 14.37 17.40 -2.49
C TRP A 232 13.44 17.32 -3.69
N TYR A 233 13.29 16.14 -4.29
CA TYR A 233 12.33 15.94 -5.36
C TYR A 233 11.52 14.66 -5.14
N PRO A 234 10.19 14.71 -5.38
CA PRO A 234 9.34 13.54 -5.27
C PRO A 234 9.64 12.56 -6.39
N GLN A 235 9.70 11.27 -6.05
CA GLN A 235 9.72 10.19 -7.03
C GLN A 235 8.31 9.83 -7.51
N PRO A 236 8.20 9.06 -8.61
CA PRO A 236 6.94 8.46 -9.01
C PRO A 236 6.25 7.70 -7.87
N SER A 237 4.91 7.63 -7.96
CA SER A 237 4.09 6.82 -7.06
C SER A 237 4.53 5.37 -7.07
N GLU A 238 4.61 4.79 -5.89
CA GLU A 238 4.78 3.35 -5.71
C GLU A 238 3.44 2.63 -5.53
N TRP A 239 2.43 3.41 -5.17
CA TRP A 239 1.03 3.13 -5.44
C TRP A 239 0.27 4.45 -5.56
N ASP A 240 -0.83 4.41 -6.31
CA ASP A 240 -1.77 5.51 -6.47
C ASP A 240 -3.18 4.93 -6.61
N GLU A 241 -3.89 4.86 -5.48
CA GLU A 241 -5.13 4.10 -5.36
C GLU A 241 -6.28 4.97 -4.89
N TYR A 242 -7.46 4.70 -5.44
CA TYR A 242 -8.72 5.33 -5.02
C TYR A 242 -9.51 4.39 -4.11
N PHE A 243 -10.17 4.99 -3.12
CA PHE A 243 -11.05 4.34 -2.15
C PHE A 243 -12.37 5.10 -2.08
N SER A 244 -13.46 4.37 -1.82
CA SER A 244 -14.77 4.99 -1.64
C SER A 244 -14.98 5.40 -0.18
N PRO A 245 -15.53 6.59 0.13
CA PRO A 245 -15.78 7.02 1.50
C PRO A 245 -16.68 6.07 2.32
N THR A 246 -17.54 5.31 1.66
CA THR A 246 -18.43 4.32 2.29
C THR A 246 -17.80 2.94 2.43
N GLN A 247 -16.58 2.72 1.92
CA GLN A 247 -15.85 1.47 2.06
C GLN A 247 -15.47 1.25 3.54
N ASP A 248 -15.37 -0.02 3.95
CA ASP A 248 -14.91 -0.33 5.30
C ASP A 248 -13.52 0.28 5.52
N LYS A 249 -13.40 1.10 6.56
CA LYS A 249 -12.14 1.74 6.94
C LYS A 249 -11.04 0.71 7.20
N ASN A 250 -11.38 -0.46 7.74
CA ASN A 250 -10.38 -1.51 7.99
C ASN A 250 -9.85 -2.09 6.67
N GLU A 251 -10.71 -2.24 5.67
CA GLU A 251 -10.31 -2.68 4.33
C GLU A 251 -9.32 -1.69 3.69
N ILE A 252 -9.60 -0.39 3.77
CA ILE A 252 -8.68 0.67 3.29
C ILE A 252 -7.35 0.62 4.06
N VAL A 253 -7.42 0.50 5.40
CA VAL A 253 -6.22 0.44 6.26
C VAL A 253 -5.36 -0.76 5.90
N ASP A 254 -5.97 -1.93 5.70
CA ASP A 254 -5.26 -3.15 5.32
C ASP A 254 -4.66 -3.02 3.92
N ALA A 255 -5.37 -2.47 2.93
CA ALA A 255 -4.83 -2.26 1.59
C ALA A 255 -3.59 -1.33 1.61
N VAL A 256 -3.70 -0.15 2.24
CA VAL A 256 -2.60 0.83 2.29
C VAL A 256 -1.41 0.28 3.09
N SER A 257 -1.67 -0.39 4.22
CA SER A 257 -0.61 -0.96 5.03
C SER A 257 0.10 -2.14 4.34
N SER A 258 -0.64 -2.98 3.60
CA SER A 258 -0.06 -4.01 2.75
C SER A 258 0.80 -3.42 1.63
N ALA A 259 0.38 -2.30 1.03
CA ALA A 259 1.19 -1.60 0.03
C ALA A 259 2.49 -1.03 0.63
N PHE A 260 2.43 -0.50 1.85
CA PHE A 260 3.62 0.04 2.53
C PHE A 260 4.60 -1.06 2.97
N ARG A 261 4.09 -2.19 3.44
CA ARG A 261 4.89 -3.33 3.91
C ARG A 261 5.81 -3.93 2.84
N THR A 262 5.55 -3.66 1.57
CA THR A 262 6.34 -4.25 0.49
C THR A 262 7.72 -3.60 0.30
N TYR A 263 8.00 -2.50 1.00
CA TYR A 263 9.33 -1.91 1.11
C TYR A 263 10.24 -2.76 2.01
#